data_AF-A0A538GX91-F1
#
_entry.id   AF-A0A538GX91-F1
#
_cell.length_a   1.000
_cell.length_b   1.000
_cell.length_c   1.000
_cell.angle_alpha   90.00
_cell.angle_beta   90.00
_cell.angle_gamma   90.00
#
_symmetry.space_group_name_H-M   'P 1'
#
loop_
_entity.id
_entity.type
_entity.pdbx_description
1 polymer ?
#
loop_
_entity_poly.entity_id
_entity_poly.type
_entity_poly.pdbx_seq_one_letter_code
_entity_poly.pdbx_strand_id
1 'polypeptide(L)'
;MATTRTTASGLAREAQKLFFEIGMEHRARVGAALSELGLTFSQAHALRLLDPDRPQPMSMLADRLFCDASNVTGIADRLETRGLLERRTGEGDRRVKTLTLTAPGVTLRERVLEIMAEPPAAIAALTPSDQRALRDILRRAVELSRASAQGTGTRA
;
A
#
# COMPACT_ATOMS: atom_id res chain seq x y z
N MET A 1 7.70 -29.38 -33.42
CA MET A 1 7.72 -29.56 -31.94
C MET A 1 8.97 -28.89 -31.38
N ALA A 2 8.92 -27.57 -31.14
CA ALA A 2 10.02 -26.84 -30.52
C ALA A 2 9.74 -26.71 -29.02
N THR A 3 10.46 -27.50 -28.22
CA THR A 3 10.48 -27.41 -26.77
C THR A 3 11.06 -26.05 -26.39
N THR A 4 10.20 -25.10 -26.00
CA THR A 4 10.62 -23.79 -25.51
C THR A 4 11.44 -24.03 -24.26
N ARG A 5 12.74 -23.79 -24.36
CA ARG A 5 13.67 -23.83 -23.23
C ARG A 5 13.28 -22.68 -22.31
N THR A 6 12.49 -22.98 -21.29
CA THR A 6 12.10 -21.99 -20.29
C THR A 6 13.36 -21.55 -19.55
N THR A 7 13.90 -20.41 -19.94
CA THR A 7 15.03 -19.79 -19.23
C THR A 7 14.51 -19.17 -17.93
N ALA A 8 15.38 -19.00 -16.93
CA ALA A 8 15.01 -18.34 -15.67
C ALA A 8 14.40 -16.94 -15.88
N SER A 9 14.80 -16.24 -16.95
CA SER A 9 14.23 -14.95 -17.38
C SER A 9 12.77 -15.09 -17.88
N GLY A 10 12.44 -16.20 -18.53
CA GLY A 10 11.07 -16.51 -18.96
C GLY A 10 10.12 -16.73 -17.78
N LEU A 11 10.53 -17.55 -16.80
CA LEU A 11 9.75 -17.78 -15.59
C LEU A 11 9.53 -16.51 -14.77
N ALA A 12 10.56 -15.67 -14.65
CA ALA A 12 10.45 -14.39 -13.94
C ALA A 12 9.43 -13.45 -14.61
N ARG A 13 9.43 -13.37 -15.95
CA ARG A 13 8.48 -12.55 -16.71
C ARG A 13 7.05 -13.09 -16.61
N GLU A 14 6.88 -14.39 -16.67
CA GLU A 14 5.57 -15.03 -16.49
C GLU A 14 5.03 -14.78 -15.08
N ALA A 15 5.86 -14.99 -14.05
CA ALA A 15 5.50 -14.68 -12.67
C ALA A 15 5.13 -13.19 -12.48
N GLN A 16 5.87 -12.27 -13.11
CA GLN A 16 5.54 -10.85 -13.11
C GLN A 16 4.16 -10.60 -13.73
N LYS A 17 3.87 -11.18 -14.89
CA LYS A 17 2.57 -11.04 -15.56
C LYS A 17 1.43 -11.53 -14.65
N LEU A 18 1.55 -12.74 -14.12
CA LEU A 18 0.53 -13.34 -13.25
C LEU A 18 0.31 -12.51 -11.98
N PHE A 19 1.40 -11.99 -11.39
CA PHE A 19 1.33 -11.11 -10.23
C PHE A 19 0.54 -9.83 -10.53
N PHE A 20 0.77 -9.20 -11.69
CA PHE A 20 0.01 -8.01 -12.11
C PHE A 20 -1.45 -8.33 -12.41
N GLU A 21 -1.73 -9.44 -13.07
CA GLU A 21 -3.09 -9.86 -13.43
C GLU A 21 -3.97 -10.03 -12.18
N ILE A 22 -3.51 -10.84 -11.22
CA ILE A 22 -4.17 -11.03 -9.92
C ILE A 22 -4.25 -9.71 -9.14
N GLY A 23 -3.17 -8.93 -9.14
CA GLY A 23 -3.09 -7.67 -8.40
C GLY A 23 -4.05 -6.59 -8.92
N MET A 24 -4.25 -6.50 -10.23
CA MET A 24 -5.13 -5.51 -10.85
C MET A 24 -6.60 -5.84 -10.63
N GLU A 25 -6.99 -7.11 -10.79
CA GLU A 25 -8.35 -7.56 -10.46
C GLU A 25 -8.67 -7.28 -8.98
N HIS A 26 -7.76 -7.67 -8.09
CA HIS A 26 -7.91 -7.42 -6.67
C HIS A 26 -7.99 -5.94 -6.32
N ARG A 27 -7.16 -5.09 -6.95
CA ARG A 27 -7.20 -3.63 -6.79
C ARG A 27 -8.56 -3.07 -7.23
N ALA A 28 -9.13 -3.55 -8.33
CA ALA A 28 -10.45 -3.10 -8.78
C ALA A 28 -11.54 -3.46 -7.77
N ARG A 29 -11.54 -4.69 -7.25
CA ARG A 29 -12.49 -5.14 -6.21
C ARG A 29 -12.37 -4.32 -4.92
N VAL A 30 -11.15 -4.15 -4.42
CA VAL A 30 -10.86 -3.35 -3.21
C VAL A 30 -11.25 -1.89 -3.45
N GLY A 31 -10.94 -1.35 -4.63
CA GLY A 31 -11.33 0.01 -5.02
C GLY A 31 -12.84 0.23 -4.98
N ALA A 32 -13.63 -0.73 -5.46
CA ALA A 32 -15.09 -0.66 -5.39
C ALA A 32 -15.58 -0.62 -3.94
N ALA A 33 -15.10 -1.53 -3.09
CA ALA A 33 -15.46 -1.56 -1.66
C ALA A 33 -15.05 -0.27 -0.91
N LEU A 34 -13.88 0.29 -1.23
CA LEU A 34 -13.45 1.57 -0.66
C LEU A 34 -14.30 2.75 -1.15
N SER A 35 -14.80 2.68 -2.38
CA SER A 35 -15.68 3.71 -2.94
C SER A 35 -17.03 3.76 -2.24
N GLU A 36 -17.52 2.63 -1.70
CA GLU A 36 -18.71 2.59 -0.84
C GLU A 36 -18.49 3.36 0.49
N LEU A 37 -17.24 3.46 0.95
CA LEU A 37 -16.83 4.32 2.07
C LEU A 37 -16.55 5.78 1.65
N GLY A 38 -16.82 6.13 0.40
CA GLY A 38 -16.52 7.44 -0.20
C GLY A 38 -15.02 7.73 -0.33
N LEU A 39 -14.18 6.70 -0.36
CA LEU A 39 -12.72 6.83 -0.44
C LEU A 39 -12.19 6.42 -1.80
N THR A 40 -11.21 7.16 -2.32
CA THR A 40 -10.33 6.65 -3.37
C THR A 40 -9.31 5.68 -2.78
N PHE A 41 -8.70 4.84 -3.62
CA PHE A 41 -7.63 3.94 -3.17
C PHE A 41 -6.47 4.69 -2.48
N SER A 42 -6.05 5.84 -3.01
CA SER A 42 -4.96 6.64 -2.43
C SER A 42 -5.34 7.25 -1.08
N GLN A 43 -6.59 7.67 -0.90
CA GLN A 43 -7.09 8.17 0.39
C GLN A 43 -7.16 7.07 1.44
N ALA A 44 -7.66 5.90 1.05
CA ALA A 44 -7.67 4.72 1.91
C ALA A 44 -6.25 4.28 2.29
N HIS A 45 -5.33 4.25 1.33
CA HIS A 45 -3.93 3.92 1.60
C HIS A 45 -3.27 4.96 2.52
N ALA A 46 -3.56 6.25 2.37
CA ALA A 46 -3.10 7.28 3.31
C ALA A 46 -3.61 7.01 4.74
N LEU A 47 -4.92 6.77 4.92
CA LEU A 47 -5.49 6.43 6.23
C LEU A 47 -4.83 5.17 6.83
N ARG A 48 -4.59 4.15 6.01
CA ARG A 48 -3.91 2.91 6.43
C ARG A 48 -2.49 3.17 6.96
N LEU A 49 -1.76 4.08 6.32
CA LEU A 49 -0.38 4.43 6.69
C LEU A 49 -0.30 5.29 7.95
N LEU A 50 -1.38 6.01 8.28
CA LEU A 50 -1.42 6.86 9.45
C LEU A 50 -1.50 6.05 10.74
N ASP A 51 -0.81 6.51 11.77
CA ASP A 51 -0.81 5.98 13.13
C ASP A 51 -1.86 6.75 13.97
N PRO A 52 -2.85 6.07 14.57
CA PRO A 52 -3.83 6.71 15.46
C PRO A 52 -3.22 7.44 16.65
N ASP A 53 -2.07 6.97 17.16
CA ASP A 53 -1.51 7.43 18.42
C ASP A 53 -0.43 8.50 18.25
N ARG A 54 -0.02 8.79 17.01
CA ARG A 54 1.15 9.64 16.72
C ARG A 54 0.92 10.56 15.53
N PRO A 55 1.17 11.88 15.68
CA PRO A 55 1.25 12.78 14.55
C PRO A 55 2.37 12.37 13.59
N GLN A 56 2.11 12.39 12.29
CA GLN A 56 3.09 12.00 11.28
C GLN A 56 3.30 13.08 10.22
N PRO A 57 4.55 13.32 9.76
CA PRO A 57 4.82 14.36 8.78
C PRO A 57 4.21 14.01 7.42
N MET A 58 3.71 15.01 6.70
CA MET A 58 3.15 14.82 5.36
C MET A 58 4.18 14.25 4.37
N SER A 59 5.47 14.56 4.54
CA SER A 59 6.55 14.01 3.71
C SER A 59 6.62 12.48 3.78
N MET A 60 6.34 11.88 4.95
CA MET A 60 6.30 10.42 5.09
C MET A 60 5.23 9.80 4.21
N LEU A 61 4.07 10.44 4.06
CA LEU A 61 3.04 9.94 3.14
C LEU A 61 3.48 10.04 1.69
N ALA A 62 4.22 11.08 1.29
CA ALA A 62 4.72 11.21 -0.09
C ALA A 62 5.65 10.05 -0.44
N ASP A 63 6.59 9.75 0.45
CA ASP A 63 7.54 8.65 0.30
C ASP A 63 6.83 7.29 0.24
N ARG A 64 5.86 7.06 1.12
CA ARG A 64 5.17 5.76 1.24
C ARG A 64 4.06 5.53 0.22
N LEU A 65 3.46 6.59 -0.31
CA LEU A 65 2.51 6.52 -1.41
C LEU A 65 3.19 6.58 -2.78
N PHE A 66 4.51 6.77 -2.82
CA PHE A 66 5.30 6.94 -4.03
C PHE A 66 4.74 8.05 -4.94
N CYS A 67 4.38 9.19 -4.34
CA CYS A 67 3.83 10.33 -5.05
C CYS A 67 4.48 11.64 -4.59
N ASP A 68 4.28 12.70 -5.37
CA ASP A 68 4.79 14.02 -5.03
C ASP A 68 3.97 14.69 -3.90
N ALA A 69 4.57 15.71 -3.29
CA ALA A 69 3.97 16.44 -2.17
C ALA A 69 2.65 17.14 -2.51
N SER A 70 2.43 17.53 -3.78
CA SER A 70 1.20 18.20 -4.19
C SER A 70 0.02 17.22 -4.18
N ASN A 71 0.25 15.98 -4.59
CA ASN A 71 -0.75 14.91 -4.51
C ASN A 71 -1.09 14.58 -3.04
N VAL A 72 -0.09 14.50 -2.15
CA VAL A 72 -0.33 14.31 -0.71
C VAL A 72 -1.17 15.43 -0.11
N THR A 73 -0.90 16.68 -0.51
CA THR A 73 -1.68 17.84 -0.06
C THR A 73 -3.15 17.67 -0.44
N GLY A 74 -3.45 17.35 -1.69
CA GLY A 74 -4.84 17.12 -2.14
C GLY A 74 -5.53 15.93 -1.47
N ILE A 75 -4.77 14.89 -1.09
CA ILE A 75 -5.31 13.77 -0.28
C ILE A 75 -5.65 14.25 1.13
N ALA A 76 -4.72 14.96 1.79
CA ALA A 76 -4.89 15.47 3.14
C ALA A 76 -6.07 16.46 3.21
N ASP A 77 -6.17 17.39 2.26
CA ASP A 77 -7.26 18.37 2.19
C ASP A 77 -8.64 17.68 2.15
N ARG A 78 -8.78 16.64 1.32
CA ARG A 78 -10.06 15.91 1.17
C ARG A 78 -10.41 15.09 2.41
N LEU A 79 -9.42 14.49 3.07
CA LEU A 79 -9.63 13.75 4.31
C LEU A 79 -9.94 14.68 5.48
N GLU A 80 -9.29 15.84 5.55
CA GLU A 80 -9.55 16.89 6.54
C GLU A 80 -10.95 17.51 6.37
N THR A 81 -11.36 17.79 5.13
CA THR A 81 -12.71 18.30 4.81
C THR A 81 -13.80 17.32 5.27
N ARG A 82 -13.50 16.02 5.28
CA ARG A 82 -14.38 14.96 5.78
C ARG A 82 -14.28 14.75 7.30
N GLY A 83 -13.44 15.52 7.99
CA GLY A 83 -13.21 15.40 9.43
C GLY A 83 -12.51 14.10 9.84
N LEU A 84 -11.75 13.46 8.94
CA LEU A 84 -11.05 12.19 9.19
C LEU A 84 -9.62 12.39 9.70
N LEU A 85 -9.05 13.55 9.49
CA LEU A 85 -7.75 13.92 10.02
C LEU A 85 -7.70 15.43 10.29
N GLU A 86 -6.67 15.85 11.02
CA GLU A 86 -6.33 17.24 11.27
C GLU A 86 -4.88 17.50 10.90
N ARG A 87 -4.62 18.67 10.29
CA ARG A 87 -3.25 19.18 10.13
C ARG A 87 -2.82 20.02 11.32
N ARG A 88 -1.66 19.69 11.86
CA ARG A 88 -0.99 20.44 12.92
C ARG A 88 0.38 20.90 12.46
N THR A 89 0.85 21.97 13.08
CA THR A 89 2.24 22.40 12.94
C THR A 89 3.10 21.49 13.81
N GLY A 90 4.22 20.99 13.28
CA GLY A 90 5.11 20.09 14.01
C GLY A 90 5.71 20.74 15.26
N GLU A 91 5.79 19.99 16.35
CA GLU A 91 6.26 20.48 17.66
C GLU A 91 7.74 20.89 17.68
N GLY A 92 8.57 20.34 16.78
CA GLY A 92 10.00 20.66 16.68
C GLY A 92 10.38 21.64 15.56
N ASP A 93 9.68 21.58 14.42
CA ASP A 93 9.91 22.48 13.29
C ASP A 93 8.56 22.97 12.75
N ARG A 94 8.32 24.27 12.88
CA ARG A 94 7.07 24.91 12.44
C ARG A 94 6.88 24.89 10.93
N ARG A 95 7.92 24.58 10.16
CA ARG A 95 7.84 24.38 8.71
C ARG A 95 7.26 23.01 8.35
N VAL A 96 7.28 22.05 9.27
CA VAL A 96 6.73 20.71 9.06
C VAL A 96 5.24 20.71 9.41
N LYS A 97 4.43 20.19 8.49
CA LYS A 97 3.02 19.88 8.74
C LYS A 97 2.87 18.40 9.04
N THR A 98 2.18 18.11 10.14
CA THR A 98 1.88 16.76 10.60
C THR A 98 0.39 16.49 10.49
N LEU A 99 0.04 15.24 10.22
CA LEU A 99 -1.33 14.74 10.18
C LEU A 99 -1.60 13.91 11.43
N THR A 100 -2.77 14.09 12.03
CA THR A 100 -3.28 13.27 13.13
C THR A 100 -4.66 12.77 12.75
N LEU A 101 -4.96 11.49 13.01
CA LEU A 101 -6.32 10.98 12.79
C LEU A 101 -7.26 11.54 13.84
N THR A 102 -8.46 11.91 13.42
CA THR A 102 -9.56 12.19 14.34
C THR A 102 -10.21 10.88 14.78
N ALA A 103 -11.09 10.91 15.78
CA ALA A 103 -11.84 9.71 16.18
C ALA A 103 -12.64 9.08 15.00
N PRO A 104 -13.40 9.84 14.17
CA PRO A 104 -14.00 9.30 12.95
C PRO A 104 -12.98 8.72 11.96
N GLY A 105 -11.80 9.35 11.85
CA GLY A 105 -10.69 8.87 11.05
C GLY A 105 -10.17 7.51 11.48
N VAL A 106 -10.02 7.28 12.78
CA VAL A 106 -9.59 6.00 13.36
C VAL A 106 -10.61 4.91 13.05
N THR A 107 -11.90 5.16 13.29
CA THR A 107 -12.96 4.19 12.98
C THR A 107 -13.01 3.86 11.48
N LEU A 108 -12.90 4.86 10.61
CA LEU A 108 -12.89 4.61 9.17
C LEU A 108 -11.64 3.84 8.72
N ARG A 109 -10.49 4.13 9.34
CA ARG A 109 -9.24 3.42 9.09
C ARG A 109 -9.35 1.94 9.43
N GLU A 110 -10.03 1.57 10.51
CA GLU A 110 -10.27 0.16 10.86
C GLU A 110 -11.01 -0.57 9.73
N ARG A 111 -12.07 0.05 9.20
CA ARG A 111 -12.84 -0.50 8.07
C ARG A 111 -11.99 -0.61 6.79
N VAL A 112 -11.14 0.38 6.53
CA VAL A 112 -10.16 0.34 5.44
C VAL A 112 -9.16 -0.81 5.62
N LEU A 113 -8.65 -1.02 6.83
CA LEU A 113 -7.72 -2.10 7.14
C LEU A 113 -8.36 -3.46 6.88
N GLU A 114 -9.61 -3.65 7.29
CA GLU A 114 -10.36 -4.89 7.04
C GLU A 114 -10.54 -5.14 5.53
N ILE A 115 -10.99 -4.13 4.78
CA ILE A 115 -11.18 -4.24 3.32
C ILE A 115 -9.85 -4.57 2.61
N MET A 116 -8.76 -3.91 3.01
CA MET A 116 -7.45 -4.09 2.39
C MET A 116 -6.70 -5.35 2.85
N ALA A 117 -7.13 -5.98 3.96
CA ALA A 117 -6.55 -7.23 4.45
C ALA A 117 -7.10 -8.47 3.73
N GLU A 118 -8.26 -8.35 3.07
CA GLU A 118 -8.89 -9.44 2.35
C GLU A 118 -8.00 -9.88 1.17
N PRO A 119 -7.62 -11.16 1.05
CA PRO A 119 -6.82 -11.61 -0.08
C PRO A 119 -7.55 -11.48 -1.43
N PRO A 120 -6.82 -11.57 -2.55
CA PRO A 120 -7.44 -11.86 -3.84
C PRO A 120 -8.23 -13.17 -3.76
N ALA A 121 -9.46 -13.20 -4.28
CA ALA A 121 -10.33 -14.37 -4.22
C ALA A 121 -9.67 -15.62 -4.86
N ALA A 122 -8.94 -15.42 -5.96
CA ALA A 122 -8.18 -16.47 -6.61
C ALA A 122 -7.11 -17.10 -5.68
N ILE A 123 -6.45 -16.30 -4.82
CA ILE A 123 -5.47 -16.80 -3.84
C ILE A 123 -6.18 -17.53 -2.70
N ALA A 124 -7.31 -16.97 -2.22
CA ALA A 124 -8.09 -17.57 -1.15
C ALA A 124 -8.66 -18.95 -1.54
N ALA A 125 -8.98 -19.16 -2.83
CA ALA A 125 -9.51 -20.41 -3.36
C ALA A 125 -8.46 -21.52 -3.55
N LEU A 126 -7.16 -21.20 -3.45
CA LEU A 126 -6.09 -22.20 -3.54
C LEU A 126 -6.12 -23.18 -2.35
N THR A 127 -5.53 -24.37 -2.55
CA THR A 127 -5.37 -25.32 -1.45
C THR A 127 -4.48 -24.73 -0.34
N PRO A 128 -4.63 -25.16 0.93
CA PRO A 128 -3.74 -24.69 2.00
C PRO A 128 -2.25 -24.95 1.72
N SER A 129 -1.93 -25.97 0.93
CA SER A 129 -0.55 -26.27 0.51
C SER A 129 -0.02 -25.21 -0.44
N ASP A 130 -0.79 -24.86 -1.46
CA ASP A 130 -0.41 -23.84 -2.45
C ASP A 130 -0.34 -22.45 -1.83
N GLN A 131 -1.26 -22.12 -0.92
CA GLN A 131 -1.22 -20.87 -0.16
C GLN A 131 0.07 -20.74 0.65
N ARG A 132 0.52 -21.82 1.31
CA ARG A 132 1.79 -21.85 2.04
C ARG A 132 2.98 -21.67 1.09
N ALA A 133 3.01 -22.41 -0.01
CA ALA A 133 4.09 -22.32 -0.99
C ALA A 133 4.19 -20.91 -1.60
N LEU A 134 3.07 -20.33 -2.01
CA LEU A 134 3.01 -18.96 -2.53
C LEU A 134 3.49 -17.95 -1.49
N ARG A 135 3.00 -18.05 -0.25
CA ARG A 135 3.40 -17.18 0.86
C ARG A 135 4.91 -17.25 1.12
N ASP A 136 5.51 -18.43 1.11
CA ASP A 136 6.95 -18.61 1.37
C ASP A 136 7.82 -18.15 0.18
N ILE A 137 7.33 -18.25 -1.05
CA ILE A 137 7.97 -17.64 -2.24
C ILE A 137 7.94 -16.12 -2.15
N LEU A 138 6.75 -15.53 -1.91
CA LEU A 138 6.57 -14.08 -1.82
C LEU A 138 7.40 -13.48 -0.69
N ARG A 139 7.48 -14.16 0.46
CA ARG A 139 8.32 -13.73 1.59
C ARG A 139 9.79 -13.58 1.18
N ARG A 140 10.35 -14.61 0.53
CA ARG A 140 11.73 -14.57 0.02
C ARG A 140 11.92 -13.45 -1.02
N ALA A 141 10.96 -13.26 -1.92
CA ALA A 141 11.02 -12.19 -2.91
C ALA A 141 11.04 -10.78 -2.27
N VAL A 142 10.23 -10.57 -1.21
CA VAL A 142 10.21 -9.31 -0.45
C VAL A 142 11.54 -9.06 0.28
N GLU A 143 12.13 -10.09 0.88
CA GLU A 143 13.44 -10.01 1.53
C GLU A 143 14.54 -9.58 0.54
N LEU A 144 14.58 -10.20 -0.64
CA LEU A 144 15.53 -9.86 -1.71
C LEU A 144 15.34 -8.43 -2.25
N SER A 145 14.09 -7.97 -2.38
CA SER A 145 13.78 -6.61 -2.80
C SER A 145 14.27 -5.57 -1.79
N ARG A 146 14.06 -5.83 -0.50
CA ARG A 146 14.55 -4.95 0.59
C ARG A 146 16.08 -4.90 0.65
N ALA A 147 16.76 -6.03 0.47
CA ALA A 147 18.22 -6.09 0.44
C ALA A 147 18.80 -5.25 -0.71
N SER A 148 18.19 -5.34 -1.90
CA SER A 148 18.60 -4.53 -3.07
C SER A 148 18.40 -3.02 -2.84
N ALA A 149 17.32 -2.62 -2.18
CA ALA A 149 17.04 -1.22 -1.85
C ALA A 149 18.03 -0.64 -0.83
N GLN A 150 18.50 -1.44 0.13
CA GLN A 150 19.46 -1.01 1.17
C GLN A 150 20.90 -0.91 0.65
N GLY A 151 21.28 -1.70 -0.36
CA GLY A 151 22.62 -1.67 -0.95
C GLY A 151 22.92 -0.46 -1.87
N THR A 152 21.90 0.28 -2.28
CA THR A 152 22.06 1.43 -3.21
C THR A 152 22.37 2.75 -2.47
N GLY A 153 22.37 2.74 -1.13
CA GLY A 153 22.54 3.93 -0.28
C GLY A 153 23.97 4.25 0.20
N THR A 154 25.02 3.62 -0.32
CA THR A 154 26.42 3.86 0.11
C THR A 154 27.38 4.12 -1.06
N ARG A 155 27.14 5.18 -1.81
CA ARG A 155 28.23 5.90 -2.48
C ARG A 155 28.05 7.39 -2.24
N ALA A 156 28.85 7.88 -1.29
CA ALA A 156 29.21 9.29 -1.14
C ALA A 156 29.99 9.78 -2.36
#